data_AF-A0A7V3L179-F1
#
_entry.id   AF-A0A7V3L179-F1
#
_cell.length_a   1.000
_cell.length_b   1.000
_cell.length_c   1.000
_cell.angle_alpha   90.00
_cell.angle_beta   90.00
_cell.angle_gamma   90.00
#
_symmetry.space_group_name_H-M   'P 1'
#
loop_
_entity.id
_entity.type
_entity.pdbx_description
1 polymer ?
#
loop_
_entity_poly.entity_id
_entity_poly.type
_entity_poly.pdbx_seq_one_letter_code
_entity_poly.pdbx_strand_id
1 'polypeptide(L)'
;MLSINQKRSLGITLGIVEDEMRRLQDLLEKGEQHHIFSHIADDLKAPEKEFLRERMQCLLETLGFLKSTFDLRHSHKELVLSSLIKSTLLYLIVELEQVFSDQLKGYGPVASKLKETLDPELEKIISILHEMSAQI
;
A
#
# COMPACT_ATOMS: atom_id res chain seq x y z
N MET A 1 -27.70 10.96 -17.18
CA MET A 1 -27.43 9.60 -16.64
C MET A 1 -26.04 9.17 -17.11
N LEU A 2 -25.20 8.63 -16.23
CA LEU A 2 -23.86 8.16 -16.61
C LEU A 2 -23.93 6.82 -17.37
N SER A 3 -23.06 6.65 -18.37
CA SER A 3 -22.87 5.37 -19.07
C SER A 3 -22.17 4.34 -18.18
N ILE A 4 -22.21 3.05 -18.55
CA ILE A 4 -21.54 1.98 -17.79
C ILE A 4 -20.03 2.24 -17.66
N ASN A 5 -19.38 2.69 -18.73
CA ASN A 5 -17.94 2.99 -18.72
C ASN A 5 -17.65 4.20 -17.82
N GLN A 6 -18.49 5.23 -17.84
CA GLN A 6 -18.37 6.38 -16.94
C GLN A 6 -18.58 6.00 -15.48
N LYS A 7 -19.58 5.15 -15.18
CA LYS A 7 -19.80 4.61 -13.83
C LYS A 7 -18.61 3.78 -13.33
N ARG A 8 -18.05 2.93 -14.19
CA ARG A 8 -16.85 2.14 -13.85
C ARG A 8 -15.65 3.02 -13.57
N SER A 9 -15.36 3.97 -14.45
CA SER A 9 -14.25 4.92 -14.26
C SER A 9 -14.43 5.72 -12.98
N LEU A 10 -15.62 6.27 -12.75
CA LEU A 10 -15.93 7.02 -11.54
C LEU A 10 -15.77 6.15 -10.29
N GLY A 11 -16.33 4.94 -10.29
CA GLY A 11 -16.22 4.03 -9.16
C GLY A 11 -14.77 3.65 -8.81
N ILE A 12 -13.92 3.42 -9.83
CA ILE A 12 -12.48 3.18 -9.61
C ILE A 12 -11.83 4.39 -8.95
N THR A 13 -12.04 5.59 -9.50
CA THR A 13 -11.44 6.82 -8.95
C THR A 13 -11.90 7.08 -7.52
N LEU A 14 -13.21 6.94 -7.24
CA LEU A 14 -13.73 7.14 -5.89
C LEU A 14 -13.22 6.07 -4.90
N GLY A 15 -13.03 4.83 -5.35
CA GLY A 15 -12.41 3.77 -4.54
C GLY A 15 -10.97 4.10 -4.16
N ILE A 16 -10.16 4.61 -5.10
CA ILE A 16 -8.79 5.06 -4.80
C ILE A 16 -8.79 6.17 -3.74
N VAL A 17 -9.71 7.14 -3.87
CA VAL A 17 -9.84 8.21 -2.87
C VAL A 17 -10.22 7.63 -1.51
N GLU A 18 -11.17 6.69 -1.45
CA GLU A 18 -11.54 6.01 -0.22
C GLU A 18 -10.34 5.31 0.44
N ASP A 19 -9.57 4.54 -0.34
CA ASP A 19 -8.40 3.80 0.14
C ASP A 19 -7.34 4.74 0.72
N GLU A 20 -7.03 5.84 0.05
CA GLU A 20 -6.06 6.82 0.57
C GLU A 20 -6.59 7.56 1.80
N MET A 21 -7.90 7.85 1.90
CA MET A 21 -8.47 8.42 3.13
C MET A 21 -8.33 7.46 4.32
N ARG A 22 -8.58 6.17 4.11
CA ARG A 22 -8.37 5.15 5.15
C ARG A 22 -6.90 5.05 5.55
N ARG A 23 -5.98 5.10 4.59
CA ARG A 23 -4.54 5.11 4.86
C ARG A 23 -4.10 6.34 5.66
N LEU A 24 -4.64 7.52 5.38
CA LEU A 24 -4.37 8.73 6.15
C LEU A 24 -4.95 8.65 7.58
N GLN A 25 -6.13 8.04 7.75
CA GLN A 25 -6.69 7.77 9.07
C GLN A 25 -5.74 6.88 9.89
N ASP A 26 -5.27 5.77 9.32
CA ASP A 26 -4.30 4.88 9.95
C ASP A 26 -3.02 5.60 10.38
N LEU A 27 -2.51 6.53 9.55
CA LEU A 27 -1.31 7.31 9.88
C LEU A 27 -1.58 8.27 11.05
N LEU A 28 -2.73 8.96 11.04
CA LEU A 28 -3.12 9.89 12.10
C LEU A 28 -3.41 9.19 13.43
N GLU A 29 -3.88 7.95 13.40
CA GLU A 29 -4.11 7.12 14.59
C GLU A 29 -2.80 6.59 15.18
N LYS A 30 -1.90 6.09 14.34
CA LYS A 30 -0.63 5.52 14.78
C LYS A 30 0.40 6.58 15.20
N GLY A 31 0.30 7.80 14.66
CA GLY A 31 1.17 8.91 15.01
C GLY A 31 2.64 8.65 14.66
N GLU A 32 3.53 8.82 15.63
CA GLU A 32 4.96 8.59 15.46
C GLU A 32 5.26 7.10 15.23
N GLN A 33 6.03 6.79 14.18
CA GLN A 33 6.36 5.42 13.80
C GLN A 33 7.86 5.24 13.60
N HIS A 34 8.41 4.19 14.21
CA HIS A 34 9.80 3.78 14.03
C HIS A 34 9.83 2.49 13.21
N HIS A 35 10.35 2.56 11.99
CA HIS A 35 10.60 1.41 11.12
C HIS A 35 12.10 1.13 11.04
N ILE A 36 12.46 -0.03 10.48
CA ILE A 36 13.86 -0.46 10.36
C ILE A 36 14.68 0.51 9.49
N PHE A 37 14.06 1.06 8.44
CA PHE A 37 14.73 1.93 7.46
C PHE A 37 14.22 3.38 7.46
N SER A 38 13.22 3.71 8.27
CA SER A 38 12.60 5.02 8.27
C SER A 38 11.96 5.37 9.61
N HIS A 39 11.78 6.67 9.84
CA HIS A 39 11.08 7.20 10.99
C HIS A 39 10.05 8.21 10.50
N ILE A 40 8.81 8.06 10.95
CA ILE A 40 7.75 9.05 10.76
C ILE A 40 7.69 9.87 12.05
N ALA A 41 8.15 11.11 11.97
CA ALA A 41 7.96 12.09 13.03
C ALA A 41 6.53 12.63 12.97
N ASP A 42 5.87 12.70 14.12
CA ASP A 42 4.53 13.26 14.26
C ASP A 42 4.63 14.73 14.66
N ASP A 43 4.55 15.60 13.67
CA ASP A 43 4.65 17.06 13.83
C ASP A 43 3.29 17.75 13.93
N LEU A 44 2.19 16.99 13.88
CA LEU A 44 0.82 17.50 13.90
C LEU A 44 0.33 17.71 15.34
N LYS A 45 -0.20 18.91 15.61
CA LYS A 45 -0.87 19.25 16.87
C LYS A 45 -2.27 18.65 16.91
N ALA A 46 -2.80 18.47 18.11
CA ALA A 46 -4.15 17.93 18.31
C ALA A 46 -5.25 18.66 17.50
N PRO A 47 -5.29 20.00 17.40
CA PRO A 47 -6.30 20.69 16.60
C PRO A 47 -6.18 20.40 15.09
N GLU A 48 -4.96 20.20 14.58
CA GLU A 48 -4.71 19.89 13.17
C GLU A 48 -5.18 18.48 12.85
N LYS A 49 -4.88 17.52 13.73
CA LYS A 49 -5.38 16.15 13.61
C LYS A 49 -6.90 16.09 13.63
N GLU A 50 -7.53 16.84 14.53
CA GLU A 50 -8.98 16.85 14.63
C GLU A 50 -9.63 17.45 13.38
N PHE A 51 -9.11 18.57 12.90
CA PHE A 51 -9.54 19.16 11.64
C PHE A 51 -9.43 18.16 10.47
N LEU A 52 -8.30 17.44 10.36
CA LEU A 52 -8.11 16.43 9.32
C LEU A 52 -9.12 15.28 9.45
N ARG A 53 -9.36 14.76 10.67
CA ARG A 53 -10.36 13.71 10.92
C ARG A 53 -11.75 14.14 10.48
N GLU A 54 -12.18 15.33 10.87
CA GLU A 54 -13.47 15.87 10.45
C GLU A 54 -13.57 15.97 8.93
N ARG A 55 -12.55 16.52 8.25
CA ARG A 55 -12.57 16.67 6.79
C ARG A 55 -12.58 15.32 6.08
N MET A 56 -11.80 14.35 6.55
CA MET A 56 -11.81 12.98 6.01
C MET A 56 -13.18 12.33 6.19
N GLN A 57 -13.82 12.50 7.34
CA GLN A 57 -15.16 11.98 7.58
C GLN A 57 -16.19 12.59 6.61
N CYS A 58 -16.17 13.91 6.42
CA CYS A 58 -17.03 14.57 5.43
C CYS A 58 -16.77 14.05 4.00
N LEU A 59 -15.52 13.79 3.64
CA LEU A 59 -15.18 13.21 2.34
C LEU A 59 -15.76 11.80 2.18
N LEU A 60 -15.59 10.93 3.18
CA LEU A 60 -16.13 9.56 3.15
C LEU A 60 -17.67 9.55 3.03
N GLU A 61 -18.35 10.46 3.74
CA GLU A 61 -19.80 10.65 3.61
C GLU A 61 -20.20 11.09 2.19
N THR A 62 -19.41 11.99 1.61
CA THR A 62 -19.61 12.48 0.24
C THR A 62 -19.42 11.34 -0.77
N LEU A 63 -18.41 10.49 -0.59
CA LEU A 63 -18.20 9.30 -1.42
C LEU A 63 -19.39 8.33 -1.32
N GLY A 64 -19.93 8.12 -0.11
CA GLY A 64 -21.14 7.31 0.11
C GLY A 64 -22.37 7.87 -0.61
N PHE A 65 -22.56 9.20 -0.56
CA PHE A 65 -23.61 9.88 -1.31
C PHE A 65 -23.44 9.74 -2.82
N LEU A 66 -22.23 9.90 -3.36
CA LEU A 66 -21.97 9.74 -4.79
C LEU A 66 -22.17 8.29 -5.25
N LYS A 67 -21.71 7.31 -4.46
CA LYS A 67 -21.89 5.88 -4.73
C LYS A 67 -23.36 5.50 -4.86
N SER A 68 -24.20 6.01 -3.96
CA SER A 68 -25.66 5.76 -3.97
C SER A 68 -26.35 6.52 -5.11
N THR A 69 -26.06 7.81 -5.28
CA THR A 69 -26.69 8.68 -6.30
C THR A 69 -26.45 8.20 -7.73
N PHE A 70 -25.22 7.74 -8.04
CA PHE A 70 -24.87 7.32 -9.40
C PHE A 70 -25.04 5.81 -9.65
N ASP A 71 -25.53 5.07 -8.65
CA ASP A 71 -25.61 3.61 -8.67
C ASP A 71 -24.30 2.99 -9.14
N LEU A 72 -23.27 3.17 -8.32
CA LEU A 72 -21.93 2.62 -8.56
C LEU A 72 -21.79 1.20 -7.99
N ARG A 73 -22.89 0.49 -7.74
CA ARG A 73 -22.87 -0.87 -7.15
C ARG A 73 -22.02 -1.86 -7.96
N HIS A 74 -22.00 -1.72 -9.28
CA HIS A 74 -21.17 -2.54 -10.17
C HIS A 74 -19.66 -2.22 -10.13
N SER A 75 -19.26 -1.15 -9.43
CA SER A 75 -17.85 -0.83 -9.19
C SER A 75 -17.32 -1.39 -7.87
N HIS A 76 -18.19 -2.04 -7.08
CA HIS A 76 -17.77 -2.73 -5.86
C HIS A 76 -16.90 -3.93 -6.25
N LYS A 77 -15.59 -3.80 -6.06
CA LYS A 77 -14.67 -4.94 -6.14
C LYS A 77 -14.70 -5.65 -4.80
N GLU A 78 -15.17 -6.90 -4.80
CA GLU A 78 -14.87 -7.80 -3.69
C GLU A 78 -13.39 -8.19 -3.81
N LEU A 79 -12.60 -7.73 -2.84
CA LEU A 79 -11.20 -8.10 -2.75
C LEU A 79 -11.07 -9.25 -1.77
N VAL A 80 -10.51 -10.36 -2.23
CA VAL A 80 -10.26 -11.52 -1.38
C VAL A 80 -8.95 -11.28 -0.63
N LEU A 81 -9.00 -11.24 0.70
CA LEU A 81 -7.85 -10.93 1.55
C LEU A 81 -6.64 -11.85 1.25
N SER A 82 -6.87 -13.15 1.08
CA SER A 82 -5.79 -14.09 0.73
C SER A 82 -5.14 -13.77 -0.62
N SER A 83 -5.92 -13.32 -1.61
CA SER A 83 -5.39 -12.87 -2.90
C SER A 83 -4.57 -11.59 -2.77
N LEU A 84 -5.01 -10.65 -1.93
CA LEU A 84 -4.26 -9.42 -1.67
C LEU A 84 -2.92 -9.75 -1.03
N ILE A 85 -2.93 -10.54 0.05
CA ILE A 85 -1.69 -10.93 0.74
C ILE A 85 -0.75 -11.66 -0.20
N LYS A 86 -1.23 -12.64 -0.97
CA LYS A 86 -0.41 -13.36 -1.97
C LYS A 86 0.21 -12.42 -3.00
N SER A 87 -0.57 -11.48 -3.52
CA SER A 87 -0.06 -10.50 -4.50
C SER A 87 0.99 -9.56 -3.89
N THR A 88 0.80 -9.14 -2.64
CA THR A 88 1.77 -8.31 -1.92
C THR A 88 3.06 -9.09 -1.63
N LEU A 89 2.97 -10.34 -1.17
CA LEU A 89 4.15 -11.17 -0.91
C LEU A 89 4.95 -11.41 -2.19
N LEU A 90 4.27 -11.71 -3.31
CA LEU A 90 4.93 -11.89 -4.61
C LEU A 90 5.61 -10.60 -5.07
N TYR A 91 4.95 -9.45 -4.93
CA TYR A 91 5.54 -8.15 -5.24
C TYR A 91 6.83 -7.92 -4.46
N LEU A 92 6.82 -8.16 -3.14
CA LEU A 92 8.00 -8.01 -2.29
C LEU A 92 9.16 -8.93 -2.70
N ILE A 93 8.87 -10.18 -3.07
CA ILE A 93 9.89 -11.12 -3.57
C ILE A 93 10.56 -10.54 -4.84
N VAL A 94 9.75 -10.07 -5.79
CA VAL A 94 10.26 -9.48 -7.05
C VAL A 94 11.11 -8.23 -6.80
N GLU A 95 10.72 -7.37 -5.86
CA GLU A 95 11.53 -6.20 -5.49
C GLU A 95 12.86 -6.61 -4.84
N LEU A 96 12.88 -7.65 -4.00
CA LEU A 96 14.10 -8.16 -3.37
C LEU A 96 15.06 -8.79 -4.39
N GLU A 97 14.54 -9.48 -5.40
CA GLU A 97 15.33 -10.05 -6.50
C GLU A 97 16.10 -8.97 -7.28
N GLN A 98 15.54 -7.76 -7.39
CA GLN A 98 16.16 -6.64 -8.10
C GLN A 98 17.34 -6.01 -7.35
N VAL A 99 17.53 -6.32 -6.06
CA VAL A 99 18.62 -5.77 -5.25
C VAL A 99 19.71 -6.78 -4.91
N PHE A 100 19.71 -7.95 -5.55
CA PHE A 100 20.85 -8.87 -5.49
C PHE A 100 22.12 -8.22 -6.00
N SER A 101 23.27 -8.65 -5.47
CA SER A 101 24.58 -8.09 -5.80
C SER A 101 24.86 -8.02 -7.32
N ASP A 102 24.39 -9.01 -8.09
CA ASP A 102 24.55 -9.07 -9.54
C ASP A 102 23.72 -8.01 -10.28
N GLN A 103 22.55 -7.62 -9.74
CA GLN A 103 21.69 -6.57 -10.29
C GLN A 103 22.19 -5.17 -9.93
N LEU A 104 22.84 -5.02 -8.77
CA LEU A 104 23.38 -3.73 -8.32
C LEU A 104 24.53 -3.19 -9.18
N LYS A 105 25.13 -4.03 -10.04
CA LYS A 105 26.19 -3.61 -10.99
C LYS A 105 25.73 -2.50 -11.94
N GLY A 106 24.42 -2.40 -12.21
CA GLY A 106 23.84 -1.31 -13.00
C GLY A 106 23.96 0.08 -12.36
N TYR A 107 24.23 0.15 -11.06
CA TYR A 107 24.30 1.39 -10.26
C TYR A 107 25.74 1.78 -9.89
N GLY A 108 26.74 1.02 -10.33
CA GLY A 108 28.16 1.29 -10.11
C GLY A 108 28.98 0.03 -9.82
N PRO A 109 30.30 0.18 -9.59
CA PRO A 109 31.16 -0.92 -9.22
C PRO A 109 30.70 -1.57 -7.91
N VAL A 110 30.45 -2.88 -7.95
CA VAL A 110 30.06 -3.67 -6.78
C VAL A 110 31.30 -4.35 -6.20
N ALA A 111 31.51 -4.22 -4.88
CA ALA A 111 32.59 -4.91 -4.19
C ALA A 111 32.39 -6.43 -4.26
N SER A 112 33.47 -7.18 -4.51
CA SER A 112 33.42 -8.65 -4.65
C SER A 112 32.81 -9.35 -3.44
N LYS A 113 33.00 -8.81 -2.23
CA LYS A 113 32.44 -9.34 -0.98
C LYS A 113 30.93 -9.11 -0.82
N LEU A 114 30.32 -8.20 -1.58
CA LEU A 114 28.91 -7.86 -1.41
C LEU A 114 28.03 -9.10 -1.67
N LYS A 115 28.36 -9.89 -2.68
CA LYS A 115 27.68 -11.14 -2.99
C LYS A 115 27.67 -12.12 -1.81
N GLU A 116 28.78 -12.24 -1.09
CA GLU A 116 28.91 -13.16 0.04
C GLU A 116 28.18 -12.68 1.30
N THR A 117 27.93 -11.38 1.43
CA THR A 117 27.31 -10.79 2.63
C THR A 117 25.84 -10.43 2.45
N LEU A 118 25.44 -9.96 1.27
CA LEU A 118 24.09 -9.46 0.98
C LEU A 118 23.17 -10.58 0.51
N ASP A 119 23.60 -11.32 -0.52
CA ASP A 119 22.74 -12.28 -1.22
C ASP A 119 22.20 -13.37 -0.27
N PRO A 120 23.00 -13.95 0.67
CA PRO A 120 22.46 -14.93 1.63
C PRO A 120 21.40 -14.37 2.57
N GLU A 121 21.46 -13.08 2.93
CA GLU A 121 20.44 -12.45 3.77
C GLU A 121 19.17 -12.14 2.97
N LEU A 122 19.30 -11.74 1.70
CA LEU A 122 18.16 -11.58 0.80
C LEU A 122 17.46 -12.92 0.55
N GLU A 123 18.21 -14.00 0.33
CA GLU A 123 17.67 -15.35 0.17
C GLU A 123 16.89 -15.81 1.41
N LYS A 124 17.38 -15.52 2.62
CA LYS A 124 16.64 -15.81 3.86
C LYS A 124 15.30 -15.06 3.91
N ILE A 125 15.29 -13.76 3.56
CA ILE A 125 14.06 -12.97 3.55
C ILE A 125 13.07 -13.55 2.52
N ILE A 126 13.54 -13.87 1.31
CA ILE A 126 12.71 -14.47 0.25
C ILE A 126 12.14 -15.82 0.69
N SER A 127 12.94 -16.67 1.37
CA SER A 127 12.46 -17.95 1.92
C SER A 127 11.30 -17.75 2.89
N ILE A 128 11.41 -16.79 3.81
CA ILE A 128 10.35 -16.47 4.77
C ILE A 128 9.09 -15.99 4.03
N LEU A 129 9.22 -15.13 3.02
CA LEU A 129 8.08 -14.66 2.23
C LEU A 129 7.39 -15.81 1.48
N HIS A 130 8.14 -16.78 0.97
CA HIS A 130 7.58 -18.00 0.37
C HIS A 130 6.85 -18.87 1.40
N GLU A 131 7.42 -19.06 2.58
CA GLU A 131 6.78 -19.79 3.68
C GLU A 131 5.44 -19.14 4.07
N MET A 132 5.41 -17.81 4.21
CA MET A 132 4.17 -17.06 4.46
C MET A 132 3.13 -17.27 3.35
N SER A 133 3.55 -17.23 2.09
CA SER A 133 2.67 -17.42 0.93
C SER A 133 2.08 -18.84 0.88
N ALA A 134 2.83 -19.84 1.34
CA ALA A 134 2.40 -21.24 1.38
C ALA A 134 1.36 -21.55 2.46
N GLN A 135 1.24 -20.71 3.50
CA GLN A 135 0.28 -20.88 4.61
C GLN A 135 -1.07 -20.21 4.34
N ILE A 136 -1.21 -19.46 3.24
CA ILE A 136 -2.39 -18.67 2.84
C ILE A 136 -2.98 -19.28 1.58
#